data_AF-A0A526QIW4-F1
#
_entry.id   AF-A0A526QIW4-F1
#
_cell.length_a   1.000
_cell.length_b   1.000
_cell.length_c   1.000
_cell.angle_alpha   90.00
_cell.angle_beta   90.00
_cell.angle_gamma   90.00
#
_symmetry.space_group_name_H-M   'P 1'
#
loop_
_entity.id
_entity.type
_entity.pdbx_description
1 polymer ?
#
loop_
_entity_poly.entity_id
_entity_poly.type
_entity_poly.pdbx_seq_one_letter_code
_entity_poly.pdbx_strand_id
1 'polypeptide(L)'
;TEVVLANTPDFDGAIEAGWAKAVAAMIEGITRSGERTRQPKKIAILPGCNLTVADVEHLRDMVEGFGLKPVILPDVSRSLDGTVPDRWITTTCGGTSVEEIRELGTAAQCIAIGEHMRHPAKMLHGLTGVPYVVLQSLTGLKAVDRFVSLLSWVSGAAVPARVRRRRAQLQDALLDGHFHFGGKKIAIAAEPDQLYQLATFFAGMVSKIAAAVTTTD
;
A
#
# COMPACT_ATOMS: atom_id res chain seq x y z
N THR A 1 -10.75 -17.36 19.54
CA THR A 1 -9.52 -16.81 18.96
C THR A 1 -9.40 -17.34 17.56
N GLU A 2 -9.28 -16.45 16.57
CA GLU A 2 -9.00 -16.85 15.18
C GLU A 2 -7.52 -17.24 15.07
N VAL A 3 -7.20 -18.33 14.38
CA VAL A 3 -5.82 -18.76 14.11
C VAL A 3 -5.64 -18.87 12.61
N VAL A 4 -4.79 -18.01 12.05
CA VAL A 4 -4.45 -18.01 10.63
C VAL A 4 -3.03 -18.50 10.48
N LEU A 5 -2.82 -19.49 9.62
CA LEU A 5 -1.51 -20.06 9.32
C LEU A 5 -1.06 -19.59 7.94
N ALA A 6 0.17 -19.12 7.85
CA ALA A 6 0.82 -18.79 6.57
C ALA A 6 2.10 -19.62 6.47
N ASN A 7 2.29 -20.31 5.35
CA ASN A 7 3.50 -21.09 5.11
C ASN A 7 4.60 -20.18 4.52
N THR A 8 5.50 -19.68 5.38
CA THR A 8 6.57 -18.76 5.01
C THR A 8 7.94 -19.34 5.35
N PRO A 9 8.40 -20.40 4.64
CA PRO A 9 9.73 -20.94 4.87
C PRO A 9 10.80 -19.92 4.44
N ASP A 10 11.88 -19.85 5.19
CA ASP A 10 12.98 -18.89 5.00
C ASP A 10 13.80 -19.12 3.72
N PHE A 11 13.70 -20.31 3.13
CA PHE A 11 14.37 -20.68 1.88
C PHE A 11 13.54 -20.38 0.60
N ASP A 12 12.31 -19.87 0.72
CA ASP A 12 11.42 -19.60 -0.43
C ASP A 12 10.95 -18.14 -0.48
N GLY A 13 11.68 -17.35 -1.24
CA GLY A 13 11.45 -15.91 -1.41
C GLY A 13 12.17 -15.08 -0.36
N ALA A 14 11.62 -13.90 -0.09
CA ALA A 14 12.15 -12.93 0.88
C ALA A 14 11.02 -12.25 1.66
N ILE A 15 11.26 -11.07 2.21
CA ILE A 15 10.30 -10.36 3.07
C ILE A 15 9.01 -10.04 2.30
N GLU A 16 9.09 -9.55 1.06
CA GLU A 16 7.91 -9.25 0.24
C GLU A 16 7.04 -10.50 0.00
N ALA A 17 7.66 -11.65 -0.23
CA ALA A 17 6.96 -12.92 -0.44
C ALA A 17 6.27 -13.41 0.84
N GLY A 18 6.97 -13.37 1.98
CA GLY A 18 6.40 -13.72 3.28
C GLY A 18 5.24 -12.82 3.67
N TRP A 19 5.37 -11.51 3.45
CA TRP A 19 4.32 -10.52 3.66
C TRP A 19 3.08 -10.84 2.83
N ALA A 20 3.24 -11.04 1.51
CA ALA A 20 2.14 -11.36 0.63
C ALA A 20 1.43 -12.67 1.05
N LYS A 21 2.18 -13.72 1.39
CA LYS A 21 1.63 -15.00 1.87
C LYS A 21 0.82 -14.81 3.16
N ALA A 22 1.32 -14.02 4.12
CA ALA A 22 0.62 -13.73 5.36
C ALA A 22 -0.69 -12.97 5.13
N VAL A 23 -0.68 -11.95 4.26
CA VAL A 23 -1.89 -11.18 3.92
C VAL A 23 -2.92 -12.04 3.18
N ALA A 24 -2.48 -12.86 2.23
CA ALA A 24 -3.37 -13.81 1.55
C ALA A 24 -4.03 -14.77 2.54
N ALA A 25 -3.26 -15.34 3.48
CA ALA A 25 -3.79 -16.24 4.50
C ALA A 25 -4.80 -15.54 5.42
N MET A 26 -4.57 -14.28 5.81
CA MET A 26 -5.54 -13.50 6.60
C MET A 26 -6.83 -13.26 5.82
N ILE A 27 -6.72 -12.91 4.53
CA ILE A 27 -7.87 -12.69 3.67
C ILE A 27 -8.66 -14.00 3.53
N GLU A 28 -8.01 -15.11 3.23
CA GLU A 28 -8.63 -16.42 3.03
C GLU A 28 -9.26 -16.98 4.31
N GLY A 29 -8.55 -16.90 5.44
CA GLY A 29 -9.00 -17.48 6.71
C GLY A 29 -10.08 -16.68 7.43
N ILE A 30 -10.13 -15.36 7.24
CA ILE A 30 -11.01 -14.48 8.05
C ILE A 30 -12.12 -13.84 7.21
N THR A 31 -11.87 -13.48 5.94
CA THR A 31 -12.87 -12.76 5.14
C THR A 31 -14.11 -13.62 4.90
N ARG A 32 -15.31 -13.07 5.10
CA ARG A 32 -16.54 -13.79 4.76
C ARG A 32 -16.65 -13.95 3.24
N SER A 33 -16.63 -15.19 2.77
CA SER A 33 -16.77 -15.55 1.36
C SER A 33 -18.15 -15.22 0.80
N GLY A 34 -18.22 -15.12 -0.53
CA GLY A 34 -19.44 -14.82 -1.27
C GLY A 34 -19.61 -13.33 -1.55
N GLU A 35 -20.41 -13.04 -2.59
CA GLU A 35 -20.75 -11.65 -2.89
C GLU A 35 -21.63 -11.06 -1.81
N ARG A 36 -21.25 -9.86 -1.36
CA ARG A 36 -21.98 -9.07 -0.39
C ARG A 36 -22.27 -7.70 -0.97
N THR A 37 -23.33 -7.08 -0.46
CA THR A 37 -23.65 -5.68 -0.80
C THR A 37 -22.44 -4.79 -0.55
N ARG A 38 -21.97 -4.15 -1.63
CA ARG A 38 -20.84 -3.22 -1.57
C ARG A 38 -21.23 -1.94 -0.85
N GLN A 39 -20.33 -1.43 -0.02
CA GLN A 39 -20.42 -0.12 0.60
C GLN A 39 -19.66 0.88 -0.29
N PRO A 40 -20.34 1.81 -0.98
CA PRO A 40 -19.72 2.64 -2.02
C PRO A 40 -18.49 3.44 -1.56
N LYS A 41 -18.46 3.82 -0.28
CA LYS A 41 -17.36 4.61 0.29
C LYS A 41 -16.24 3.78 0.92
N LYS A 42 -16.41 2.46 1.09
CA LYS A 42 -15.44 1.60 1.78
C LYS A 42 -14.40 1.07 0.79
N ILE A 43 -13.12 1.26 1.08
CA ILE A 43 -12.01 0.86 0.21
C ILE A 43 -11.08 -0.05 0.97
N ALA A 44 -10.78 -1.21 0.40
CA ALA A 44 -9.75 -2.11 0.92
C ALA A 44 -8.39 -1.66 0.38
N ILE A 45 -7.37 -1.59 1.23
CA ILE A 45 -6.02 -1.20 0.85
C ILE A 45 -5.06 -2.25 1.37
N LEU A 46 -4.26 -2.80 0.46
CA LEU A 46 -3.23 -3.79 0.76
C LEU A 46 -1.87 -3.11 0.58
N PRO A 47 -1.27 -2.56 1.67
CA PRO A 47 0.01 -1.88 1.61
C PRO A 47 1.16 -2.88 1.46
N GLY A 48 2.14 -2.52 0.65
CA GLY A 48 3.38 -3.27 0.52
C GLY A 48 4.24 -3.20 1.79
N CYS A 49 5.06 -4.22 2.03
CA CYS A 49 5.91 -4.30 3.22
C CYS A 49 6.93 -3.15 3.34
N ASN A 50 7.24 -2.49 2.23
CA ASN A 50 8.18 -1.39 2.12
C ASN A 50 7.60 -0.03 2.56
N LEU A 51 6.29 0.05 2.85
CA LEU A 51 5.65 1.28 3.32
C LEU A 51 5.87 1.46 4.82
N THR A 52 6.30 2.66 5.20
CA THR A 52 6.50 3.03 6.60
C THR A 52 5.17 3.37 7.30
N VAL A 53 5.20 3.49 8.64
CA VAL A 53 4.08 4.01 9.44
C VAL A 53 3.55 5.32 8.86
N ALA A 54 4.44 6.28 8.61
CA ALA A 54 4.07 7.59 8.06
C ALA A 54 3.47 7.51 6.65
N ASP A 55 3.94 6.58 5.82
CA ASP A 55 3.37 6.37 4.48
C ASP A 55 1.93 5.85 4.58
N VAL A 56 1.67 4.90 5.48
CA VAL A 56 0.34 4.32 5.70
C VAL A 56 -0.62 5.36 6.29
N GLU A 57 -0.17 6.20 7.23
CA GLU A 57 -0.97 7.33 7.74
C GLU A 57 -1.27 8.35 6.65
N HIS A 58 -0.27 8.75 5.87
CA HIS A 58 -0.46 9.69 4.76
C HIS A 58 -1.45 9.17 3.73
N LEU A 59 -1.39 7.85 3.48
CA LEU A 59 -2.30 7.18 2.58
C LEU A 59 -3.73 7.18 3.11
N ARG A 60 -3.92 6.87 4.40
CA ARG A 60 -5.22 6.96 5.09
C ARG A 60 -5.79 8.37 4.97
N ASP A 61 -5.02 9.39 5.33
CA ASP A 61 -5.41 10.78 5.24
C ASP A 61 -5.84 11.17 3.83
N MET A 62 -5.08 10.73 2.81
CA MET A 62 -5.40 11.02 1.43
C MET A 62 -6.75 10.44 1.04
N VAL A 63 -6.99 9.16 1.34
CA VAL A 63 -8.25 8.46 1.03
C VAL A 63 -9.43 9.09 1.76
N GLU A 64 -9.28 9.39 3.04
CA GLU A 64 -10.32 10.06 3.85
C GLU A 64 -10.61 11.48 3.34
N GLY A 65 -9.61 12.16 2.76
CA GLY A 65 -9.78 13.45 2.09
C GLY A 65 -10.72 13.43 0.88
N PHE A 66 -11.00 12.25 0.29
CA PHE A 66 -12.02 12.07 -0.75
C PHE A 66 -13.38 11.64 -0.17
N GLY A 67 -13.53 11.60 1.16
CA GLY A 67 -14.73 11.12 1.84
C GLY A 67 -14.91 9.59 1.77
N LEU A 68 -13.84 8.86 1.46
CA LEU A 68 -13.79 7.40 1.45
C LEU A 68 -13.36 6.89 2.84
N LYS A 69 -13.62 5.61 3.11
CA LYS A 69 -13.32 4.92 4.37
C LYS A 69 -12.32 3.80 4.10
N PRO A 70 -11.01 3.99 4.38
CA PRO A 70 -10.00 2.98 4.13
C PRO A 70 -9.99 1.90 5.22
N VAL A 71 -10.12 0.64 4.80
CA VAL A 71 -9.72 -0.53 5.57
C VAL A 71 -8.36 -0.98 5.05
N ILE A 72 -7.32 -0.77 5.84
CA ILE A 72 -5.94 -1.08 5.48
C ILE A 72 -5.60 -2.44 6.09
N LEU A 73 -5.10 -3.41 5.31
CA LEU A 73 -4.70 -4.74 5.80
C LEU A 73 -3.35 -5.14 5.18
N PRO A 74 -2.28 -5.28 5.98
CA PRO A 74 -2.20 -5.03 7.41
C PRO A 74 -1.98 -3.54 7.71
N ASP A 75 -2.57 -3.05 8.80
CA ASP A 75 -2.33 -1.69 9.27
C ASP A 75 -1.26 -1.65 10.36
N VAL A 76 -0.01 -1.42 9.96
CA VAL A 76 1.12 -1.23 10.88
C VAL A 76 1.18 0.17 11.48
N SER A 77 0.47 1.15 10.89
CA SER A 77 0.60 2.55 11.33
C SER A 77 0.17 2.73 12.77
N ARG A 78 -0.98 2.15 13.13
CA ARG A 78 -1.58 2.27 14.46
C ARG A 78 -0.98 1.35 15.52
N SER A 79 -0.13 0.41 15.11
CA SER A 79 0.49 -0.57 16.02
C SER A 79 1.97 -0.29 16.28
N LEU A 80 2.62 0.48 15.40
CA LEU A 80 4.03 0.86 15.48
C LEU A 80 4.24 2.39 15.51
N ASP A 81 3.23 3.19 15.87
CA ASP A 81 3.30 4.66 15.97
C ASP A 81 4.05 5.20 17.20
N GLY A 82 4.47 4.32 18.12
CA GLY A 82 5.22 4.71 19.32
C GLY A 82 4.37 5.43 20.37
N THR A 83 3.04 5.39 20.27
CA THR A 83 2.16 5.93 21.31
C THR A 83 2.21 5.06 22.57
N VAL A 84 2.38 5.71 23.73
CA VAL A 84 2.36 5.04 25.03
C VAL A 84 0.94 5.06 25.55
N PRO A 85 0.25 3.92 25.67
CA PRO A 85 -1.10 3.88 26.22
C PRO A 85 -1.08 4.25 27.71
N ASP A 86 -2.11 4.97 28.17
CA ASP A 86 -2.29 5.36 29.57
C ASP A 86 -2.37 4.16 30.54
N ARG A 87 -2.69 2.98 30.01
CA ARG A 87 -2.72 1.72 30.75
C ARG A 87 -1.76 0.72 30.13
N TRP A 88 -1.19 -0.15 30.96
CA TRP A 88 -0.44 -1.30 30.47
C TRP A 88 -1.35 -2.24 29.67
N ILE A 89 -0.93 -2.60 28.46
CA ILE A 89 -1.63 -3.54 27.60
C ILE A 89 -0.60 -4.61 27.20
N THR A 90 -0.95 -5.89 27.43
CA THR A 90 -0.05 -7.04 27.16
C THR A 90 0.06 -7.40 25.68
N THR A 91 -0.74 -6.74 24.84
CA THR A 91 -0.83 -6.96 23.40
C THR A 91 -0.64 -5.63 22.66
N THR A 92 -0.23 -5.70 21.41
CA THR A 92 -0.14 -4.52 20.54
C THR A 92 -1.52 -3.85 20.41
N CYS A 93 -1.54 -2.53 20.38
CA CYS A 93 -2.75 -1.74 20.22
C CYS A 93 -2.93 -1.33 18.76
N GLY A 94 -4.17 -1.01 18.37
CA GLY A 94 -4.46 -0.54 17.02
C GLY A 94 -4.44 -1.63 15.95
N GLY A 95 -4.17 -1.22 14.72
CA GLY A 95 -4.22 -2.05 13.52
C GLY A 95 -5.64 -2.26 12.97
N THR A 96 -5.74 -3.20 12.01
CA THR A 96 -7.00 -3.63 11.41
C THR A 96 -7.73 -4.56 12.37
N SER A 97 -8.98 -4.25 12.71
CA SER A 97 -9.78 -5.16 13.54
C SER A 97 -10.15 -6.43 12.76
N VAL A 98 -10.36 -7.54 13.49
CA VAL A 98 -10.79 -8.81 12.86
C VAL A 98 -12.12 -8.63 12.14
N GLU A 99 -13.05 -7.87 12.72
CA GLU A 99 -14.34 -7.52 12.11
C GLU A 99 -14.17 -6.75 10.79
N GLU A 100 -13.23 -5.80 10.71
CA GLU A 100 -12.93 -5.13 9.44
C GLU A 100 -12.40 -6.09 8.38
N ILE A 101 -11.57 -7.06 8.76
CA ILE A 101 -11.07 -8.12 7.86
C ILE A 101 -12.24 -9.01 7.39
N ARG A 102 -13.10 -9.45 8.30
CA ARG A 102 -14.32 -10.24 7.95
C ARG A 102 -15.21 -9.51 6.95
N GLU A 103 -15.18 -8.19 6.97
CA GLU A 103 -15.97 -7.33 6.09
C GLU A 103 -15.23 -6.78 4.87
N LEU A 104 -14.02 -7.24 4.55
CA LEU A 104 -13.31 -6.81 3.34
C LEU A 104 -14.14 -7.03 2.07
N GLY A 105 -14.93 -8.10 2.02
CA GLY A 105 -15.89 -8.38 0.94
C GLY A 105 -17.01 -7.34 0.78
N THR A 106 -17.10 -6.31 1.60
CA THR A 106 -18.03 -5.18 1.39
C THR A 106 -17.38 -3.96 0.76
N ALA A 107 -16.06 -3.94 0.58
CA ALA A 107 -15.38 -2.81 -0.03
C ALA A 107 -15.81 -2.63 -1.50
N ALA A 108 -16.02 -1.39 -1.92
CA ALA A 108 -16.33 -1.07 -3.32
C ALA A 108 -15.16 -1.37 -4.26
N GLN A 109 -13.94 -1.21 -3.77
CA GLN A 109 -12.70 -1.39 -4.52
C GLN A 109 -11.58 -1.84 -3.57
N CYS A 110 -10.70 -2.71 -4.06
CA CYS A 110 -9.42 -3.03 -3.45
C CYS A 110 -8.28 -2.34 -4.19
N ILE A 111 -7.34 -1.76 -3.43
CA ILE A 111 -6.13 -1.12 -3.96
C ILE A 111 -4.93 -1.83 -3.35
N ALA A 112 -4.20 -2.58 -4.18
CA ALA A 112 -2.94 -3.20 -3.79
C ALA A 112 -1.77 -2.32 -4.20
N ILE A 113 -0.80 -2.15 -3.30
CA ILE A 113 0.37 -1.30 -3.49
C ILE A 113 1.62 -2.17 -3.47
N GLY A 114 2.35 -2.19 -4.58
CA GLY A 114 3.39 -3.18 -4.86
C GLY A 114 2.84 -4.38 -5.64
N GLU A 115 3.66 -4.90 -6.54
CA GLU A 115 3.38 -6.11 -7.32
C GLU A 115 3.23 -7.35 -6.41
N HIS A 116 4.00 -7.46 -5.32
CA HIS A 116 3.87 -8.56 -4.36
C HIS A 116 2.46 -8.65 -3.74
N MET A 117 1.75 -7.52 -3.68
CA MET A 117 0.39 -7.45 -3.15
C MET A 117 -0.70 -7.90 -4.14
N ARG A 118 -0.33 -8.24 -5.40
CA ARG A 118 -1.27 -8.75 -6.40
C ARG A 118 -1.90 -10.08 -5.98
N HIS A 119 -1.13 -11.00 -5.42
CA HIS A 119 -1.67 -12.32 -5.05
C HIS A 119 -2.75 -12.20 -3.96
N PRO A 120 -2.55 -11.46 -2.85
CA PRO A 120 -3.61 -11.19 -1.88
C PRO A 120 -4.82 -10.46 -2.46
N ALA A 121 -4.61 -9.51 -3.38
CA ALA A 121 -5.72 -8.84 -4.07
C ALA A 121 -6.56 -9.79 -4.94
N LYS A 122 -5.89 -10.69 -5.68
CA LYS A 122 -6.54 -11.76 -6.45
C LYS A 122 -7.32 -12.70 -5.54
N MET A 123 -6.78 -13.04 -4.37
CA MET A 123 -7.46 -13.87 -3.38
C MET A 123 -8.75 -13.21 -2.90
N LEU A 124 -8.69 -11.93 -2.50
CA LEU A 124 -9.88 -11.19 -2.08
C LEU A 124 -10.93 -11.12 -3.20
N HIS A 125 -10.50 -10.87 -4.43
CA HIS A 125 -11.38 -10.86 -5.59
C HIS A 125 -12.04 -12.22 -5.82
N GLY A 126 -11.28 -13.31 -5.80
CA GLY A 126 -11.82 -14.66 -5.99
C GLY A 126 -12.83 -15.06 -4.90
N LEU A 127 -12.58 -14.66 -3.65
CA LEU A 127 -13.45 -14.99 -2.52
C LEU A 127 -14.74 -14.19 -2.47
N THR A 128 -14.71 -12.92 -2.92
CA THR A 128 -15.77 -11.95 -2.61
C THR A 128 -16.29 -11.18 -3.81
N GLY A 129 -15.63 -11.28 -4.97
CA GLY A 129 -15.89 -10.51 -6.18
C GLY A 129 -15.43 -9.04 -6.13
N VAL A 130 -14.78 -8.57 -5.04
CA VAL A 130 -14.37 -7.16 -4.93
C VAL A 130 -13.40 -6.83 -6.07
N PRO A 131 -13.66 -5.82 -6.92
CA PRO A 131 -12.72 -5.44 -7.96
C PRO A 131 -11.44 -4.90 -7.34
N TYR A 132 -10.30 -5.17 -7.97
CA TYR A 132 -9.00 -4.71 -7.47
C TYR A 132 -8.18 -4.03 -8.55
N VAL A 133 -7.27 -3.17 -8.11
CA VAL A 133 -6.23 -2.56 -8.94
C VAL A 133 -4.90 -2.67 -8.23
N VAL A 134 -3.85 -2.89 -8.99
CA VAL A 134 -2.48 -2.97 -8.49
C VAL A 134 -1.74 -1.72 -8.93
N LEU A 135 -1.19 -0.99 -7.97
CA LEU A 135 -0.30 0.14 -8.18
C LEU A 135 1.11 -0.32 -7.80
N GLN A 136 1.96 -0.55 -8.80
CA GLN A 136 3.33 -1.05 -8.60
C GLN A 136 4.17 -0.17 -7.67
N SER A 137 3.86 1.13 -7.60
CA SER A 137 4.47 2.06 -6.68
C SER A 137 3.52 3.25 -6.43
N LEU A 138 3.72 3.95 -5.32
CA LEU A 138 3.13 5.25 -5.02
C LEU A 138 4.19 6.38 -5.01
N THR A 139 5.28 6.21 -5.76
CA THR A 139 6.33 7.23 -5.87
C THR A 139 6.38 7.91 -7.23
N GLY A 140 6.58 9.22 -7.21
CA GLY A 140 6.67 10.06 -8.40
C GLY A 140 5.30 10.53 -8.90
N LEU A 141 5.32 11.56 -9.75
CA LEU A 141 4.10 12.27 -10.19
C LEU A 141 3.09 11.34 -10.86
N LYS A 142 3.51 10.54 -11.85
CA LYS A 142 2.60 9.68 -12.62
C LYS A 142 1.94 8.60 -11.77
N ALA A 143 2.68 8.00 -10.84
CA ALA A 143 2.15 6.94 -10.00
C ALA A 143 1.09 7.48 -9.03
N VAL A 144 1.40 8.60 -8.36
CA VAL A 144 0.46 9.28 -7.46
C VAL A 144 -0.73 9.86 -8.21
N ASP A 145 -0.54 10.40 -9.42
CA ASP A 145 -1.65 10.90 -10.26
C ASP A 145 -2.65 9.79 -10.61
N ARG A 146 -2.18 8.57 -10.89
CA ARG A 146 -3.06 7.40 -11.10
C ARG A 146 -3.85 7.05 -9.84
N PHE A 147 -3.20 7.05 -8.68
CA PHE A 147 -3.87 6.81 -7.40
C PHE A 147 -4.93 7.88 -7.11
N VAL A 148 -4.59 9.15 -7.23
CA VAL A 148 -5.50 10.29 -7.03
C VAL A 148 -6.67 10.25 -8.01
N SER A 149 -6.42 9.90 -9.28
CA SER A 149 -7.47 9.76 -10.29
C SER A 149 -8.43 8.62 -9.95
N LEU A 150 -7.90 7.48 -9.48
CA LEU A 150 -8.70 6.37 -8.99
C LEU A 150 -9.58 6.79 -7.80
N LEU A 151 -9.02 7.47 -6.80
CA LEU A 151 -9.79 7.93 -5.64
C LEU A 151 -10.90 8.91 -6.06
N SER A 152 -10.61 9.83 -6.99
CA SER A 152 -11.60 10.75 -7.55
C SER A 152 -12.72 10.00 -8.29
N TRP A 153 -12.37 9.01 -9.11
CA TRP A 153 -13.34 8.19 -9.84
C TRP A 153 -14.23 7.38 -8.89
N VAL A 154 -13.65 6.69 -7.91
CA VAL A 154 -14.38 5.88 -6.93
C VAL A 154 -15.30 6.73 -6.05
N SER A 155 -14.81 7.88 -5.59
CA SER A 155 -15.59 8.76 -4.69
C SER A 155 -16.62 9.62 -5.41
N GLY A 156 -16.43 9.87 -6.72
CA GLY A 156 -17.15 10.92 -7.45
C GLY A 156 -16.77 12.35 -7.00
N ALA A 157 -15.80 12.51 -6.10
CA ALA A 157 -15.37 13.79 -5.57
C ALA A 157 -14.26 14.40 -6.43
N ALA A 158 -14.26 15.73 -6.52
CA ALA A 158 -13.15 16.46 -7.12
C ALA A 158 -11.87 16.28 -6.27
N VAL A 159 -10.71 16.27 -6.93
CA VAL A 159 -9.41 16.18 -6.23
C VAL A 159 -9.26 17.32 -5.21
N PRO A 160 -9.04 17.05 -3.92
CA PRO A 160 -8.91 18.08 -2.89
C PRO A 160 -7.82 19.10 -3.21
N ALA A 161 -8.06 20.38 -2.89
CA ALA A 161 -7.12 21.47 -3.18
C ALA A 161 -5.73 21.23 -2.55
N ARG A 162 -5.68 20.63 -1.35
CA ARG A 162 -4.43 20.26 -0.68
C ARG A 162 -3.57 19.29 -1.50
N VAL A 163 -4.19 18.32 -2.17
CA VAL A 163 -3.50 17.31 -3.00
C VAL A 163 -2.93 17.99 -4.25
N ARG A 164 -3.71 18.84 -4.92
CA ARG A 164 -3.23 19.62 -6.08
C ARG A 164 -2.06 20.52 -5.72
N ARG A 165 -2.11 21.19 -4.56
CA ARG A 165 -1.01 22.01 -4.05
C ARG A 165 0.24 21.17 -3.78
N ARG A 166 0.11 20.03 -3.08
CA ARG A 166 1.25 19.13 -2.80
C ARG A 166 1.87 18.58 -4.08
N ARG A 167 1.07 18.25 -5.09
CA ARG A 167 1.54 17.85 -6.41
C ARG A 167 2.37 18.94 -7.08
N ALA A 168 1.91 20.19 -7.06
CA ALA A 168 2.66 21.33 -7.63
C ALA A 168 3.99 21.55 -6.90
N GLN A 169 3.99 21.46 -5.56
CA GLN A 169 5.21 21.55 -4.75
C GLN A 169 6.19 20.41 -5.04
N LEU A 170 5.70 19.18 -5.25
CA LEU A 170 6.55 18.07 -5.65
C LEU A 170 7.15 18.32 -7.03
N GLN A 171 6.37 18.80 -7.99
CA GLN A 171 6.87 19.11 -9.33
C GLN A 171 7.98 20.16 -9.29
N ASP A 172 7.82 21.22 -8.50
CA ASP A 172 8.82 22.25 -8.26
C ASP A 172 10.10 21.66 -7.61
N ALA A 173 9.94 20.87 -6.55
CA ALA A 173 11.06 20.20 -5.89
C ALA A 173 11.82 19.22 -6.82
N LEU A 174 11.14 18.55 -7.75
CA LEU A 174 11.79 17.70 -8.76
C LEU A 174 12.55 18.54 -9.79
N LEU A 175 12.03 19.71 -10.18
CA LEU A 175 12.73 20.66 -11.05
C LEU A 175 13.96 21.27 -10.36
N ASP A 176 13.92 21.52 -9.06
CA ASP A 176 15.12 21.97 -8.35
C ASP A 176 16.12 20.83 -8.14
N GLY A 177 15.61 19.64 -7.79
CA GLY A 177 16.42 18.47 -7.47
C GLY A 177 17.17 17.90 -8.68
N HIS A 178 16.65 18.01 -9.91
CA HIS A 178 17.26 17.33 -11.06
C HIS A 178 18.69 17.81 -11.34
N PHE A 179 19.05 19.04 -10.96
CA PHE A 179 20.43 19.54 -11.06
C PHE A 179 21.42 18.76 -10.18
N HIS A 180 20.95 18.21 -9.05
CA HIS A 180 21.79 17.45 -8.12
C HIS A 180 21.85 15.95 -8.47
N PHE A 181 20.77 15.41 -9.04
CA PHE A 181 20.64 13.98 -9.36
C PHE A 181 21.01 13.63 -10.80
N GLY A 182 20.95 14.60 -11.72
CA GLY A 182 21.22 14.39 -13.14
C GLY A 182 22.58 13.74 -13.40
N GLY A 183 22.57 12.62 -14.13
CA GLY A 183 23.78 11.88 -14.51
C GLY A 183 24.49 11.15 -13.38
N LYS A 184 24.05 11.26 -12.12
CA LYS A 184 24.62 10.51 -10.99
C LYS A 184 24.41 9.01 -11.20
N LYS A 185 25.41 8.22 -10.83
CA LYS A 185 25.34 6.76 -10.83
C LYS A 185 24.81 6.29 -9.48
N ILE A 186 23.70 5.57 -9.48
CA ILE A 186 23.04 5.07 -8.27
C ILE A 186 23.14 3.54 -8.24
N ALA A 187 23.55 2.98 -7.12
CA ALA A 187 23.46 1.56 -6.82
C ALA A 187 22.36 1.35 -5.79
N ILE A 188 21.46 0.39 -6.03
CA ILE A 188 20.31 0.11 -5.17
C ILE A 188 20.34 -1.37 -4.80
N ALA A 189 20.19 -1.65 -3.51
CA ALA A 189 19.94 -3.00 -2.98
C ALA A 189 18.71 -2.93 -2.07
N ALA A 190 17.62 -3.59 -2.45
CA ALA A 190 16.33 -3.55 -1.75
C ALA A 190 15.46 -4.74 -2.19
N GLU A 191 14.33 -4.96 -1.51
CA GLU A 191 13.29 -5.88 -1.99
C GLU A 191 12.71 -5.44 -3.35
N PRO A 192 12.11 -6.35 -4.16
CA PRO A 192 11.74 -6.07 -5.55
C PRO A 192 10.89 -4.80 -5.77
N ASP A 193 9.79 -4.63 -5.05
CA ASP A 193 8.91 -3.46 -5.23
C ASP A 193 9.54 -2.18 -4.71
N GLN A 194 10.28 -2.25 -3.59
CA GLN A 194 11.03 -1.10 -3.09
C GLN A 194 12.14 -0.68 -4.06
N LEU A 195 12.83 -1.63 -4.67
CA LEU A 195 13.83 -1.37 -5.70
C LEU A 195 13.18 -0.71 -6.90
N TYR A 196 12.05 -1.24 -7.39
CA TYR A 196 11.31 -0.66 -8.50
C TYR A 196 10.89 0.79 -8.21
N GLN A 197 10.40 1.05 -7.01
CA GLN A 197 10.05 2.38 -6.53
C GLN A 197 11.24 3.35 -6.58
N LEU A 198 12.38 2.98 -5.99
CA LEU A 198 13.58 3.82 -5.92
C LEU A 198 14.21 4.03 -7.30
N ALA A 199 14.31 2.96 -8.10
CA ALA A 199 14.86 3.02 -9.45
C ALA A 199 14.01 3.94 -10.34
N THR A 200 12.68 3.85 -10.24
CA THR A 200 11.76 4.74 -10.98
C THR A 200 11.93 6.20 -10.57
N PHE A 201 12.09 6.48 -9.27
CA PHE A 201 12.35 7.83 -8.78
C PHE A 201 13.66 8.40 -9.33
N PHE A 202 14.78 7.69 -9.16
CA PHE A 202 16.09 8.16 -9.61
C PHE A 202 16.19 8.28 -11.13
N ALA A 203 15.60 7.33 -11.88
CA ALA A 203 15.51 7.44 -13.34
C ALA A 203 14.67 8.67 -13.76
N GLY A 204 13.58 8.98 -13.05
CA GLY A 204 12.78 10.18 -13.26
C GLY A 204 13.55 11.48 -12.98
N MET A 205 14.57 11.42 -12.13
CA MET A 205 15.50 12.52 -11.83
C MET A 205 16.75 12.53 -12.74
N VAL A 206 16.71 11.79 -13.84
CA VAL A 206 17.78 11.71 -14.86
C VAL A 206 19.08 11.11 -14.29
N SER A 207 19.01 10.37 -13.19
CA SER A 207 20.13 9.55 -12.71
C SER A 207 20.27 8.26 -13.52
N LYS A 208 21.46 7.66 -13.48
CA LYS A 208 21.78 6.37 -14.09
C LYS A 208 21.80 5.29 -13.02
N ILE A 209 20.94 4.29 -13.14
CA ILE A 209 21.00 3.10 -12.27
C ILE A 209 22.19 2.26 -12.72
N ALA A 210 23.26 2.29 -11.93
CA ALA A 210 24.51 1.59 -12.24
C ALA A 210 24.50 0.14 -11.75
N ALA A 211 23.77 -0.14 -10.68
CA ALA A 211 23.53 -1.48 -10.16
C ALA A 211 22.16 -1.53 -9.47
N ALA A 212 21.45 -2.64 -9.65
CA ALA A 212 20.18 -2.94 -9.02
C ALA A 212 20.25 -4.40 -8.55
N VAL A 213 20.20 -4.61 -7.24
CA VAL A 213 20.30 -5.93 -6.60
C VAL A 213 19.03 -6.14 -5.77
N THR A 214 18.35 -7.25 -6.00
CA THR A 214 17.12 -7.60 -5.29
C THR A 214 17.23 -8.99 -4.64
N THR A 215 16.36 -9.26 -3.68
CA THR A 215 16.38 -10.47 -2.85
C THR A 215 15.78 -11.69 -3.52
N THR A 216 15.02 -11.53 -4.60
CA THR A 216 14.38 -12.63 -5.34
C THR A 216 14.59 -12.47 -6.85
N ASP A 217 14.73 -13.59 -7.55
CA ASP A 217 14.87 -13.66 -9.02
C ASP A 217 13.61 -13.19 -9.78
#